data_AF-A0A7X8Z5L1-F1
#
_entry.id   AF-A0A7X8Z5L1-F1
#
_cell.length_a   1.000
_cell.length_b   1.000
_cell.length_c   1.000
_cell.angle_alpha   90.00
_cell.angle_beta   90.00
_cell.angle_gamma   90.00
#
_symmetry.space_group_name_H-M   'P 1'
#
loop_
_entity.id
_entity.type
_entity.pdbx_description
1 polymer ?
#
loop_
_entity_poly.entity_id
_entity_poly.type
_entity_poly.pdbx_seq_one_letter_code
_entity_poly.pdbx_strand_id
1 'polypeptide(L)'
;MSKDGITGDVMAKNGTSPEELAAASQKLQGEILRFYIDRLRFQKYNPTGGMVFFCLRDLVPGPFWSVVDHEGKPKESFPVLSLCYRRVYVFALFAKAAYRERDLLSVPVCLGNDRHQQEDSRGKTLHVKARLSDPRGRLVWKDQWNVELQADEKTRVLGNISVLLMEKGLYTLELVWDDEEREGETVANIYQIKVL
;
A
#
# COMPACT_ATOMS: atom_id res chain seq x y z
N MET A 1 -43.28 -10.50 31.80
CA MET A 1 -42.43 -9.31 31.60
C MET A 1 -41.33 -9.69 30.63
N SER A 2 -41.47 -9.22 29.40
CA SER A 2 -40.47 -9.30 28.32
C SER A 2 -39.36 -8.30 28.59
N LYS A 3 -38.11 -8.70 28.33
CA LYS A 3 -37.06 -7.89 27.69
C LYS A 3 -36.05 -8.83 27.02
N ASP A 4 -36.49 -9.46 25.93
CA ASP A 4 -35.56 -9.87 24.87
C ASP A 4 -35.12 -8.58 24.17
N GLY A 5 -33.82 -8.29 24.28
CA GLY A 5 -33.24 -6.99 23.95
C GLY A 5 -31.98 -7.11 23.11
N ILE A 6 -32.17 -7.34 21.81
CA ILE A 6 -31.44 -6.73 20.69
C ILE A 6 -29.90 -6.84 20.71
N THR A 7 -29.37 -7.90 20.08
CA THR A 7 -28.06 -7.91 19.38
C THR A 7 -27.91 -9.25 18.66
N GLY A 8 -27.63 -9.37 17.37
CA GLY A 8 -27.46 -8.42 16.28
C GLY A 8 -27.73 -9.18 15.00
N ASP A 9 -29.00 -9.30 14.64
CA ASP A 9 -29.43 -9.99 13.41
C ASP A 9 -29.93 -8.98 12.37
N VAL A 10 -29.12 -7.96 12.11
CA VAL A 10 -29.37 -7.03 11.02
C VAL A 10 -28.06 -6.83 10.27
N MET A 11 -28.06 -7.33 9.03
CA MET A 11 -27.04 -7.18 7.96
C MET A 11 -26.15 -8.39 7.63
N ALA A 12 -26.62 -9.63 7.83
CA ALA A 12 -26.15 -10.77 7.03
C ALA A 12 -26.96 -10.88 5.73
N LYS A 13 -26.93 -9.83 4.88
CA LYS A 13 -27.39 -9.98 3.49
C LYS A 13 -26.18 -10.35 2.65
N ASN A 14 -26.06 -11.67 2.44
CA ASN A 14 -25.03 -12.46 1.73
C ASN A 14 -24.15 -13.26 2.71
N GLY A 15 -24.09 -14.58 2.50
CA GLY A 15 -23.49 -15.59 3.39
C GLY A 15 -21.98 -15.54 3.54
N THR A 16 -21.45 -14.39 3.94
CA THR A 16 -20.03 -14.20 4.31
C THR A 16 -19.85 -14.57 5.78
N SER A 17 -18.87 -15.43 6.08
CA SER A 17 -18.61 -15.85 7.46
C SER A 17 -18.03 -14.69 8.30
N PRO A 18 -18.15 -14.72 9.64
CA PRO A 18 -17.49 -13.74 10.49
C PRO A 18 -15.98 -13.64 10.27
N GLU A 19 -15.31 -14.76 9.96
CA GLU A 19 -13.88 -14.81 9.67
C GLU A 19 -13.55 -14.14 8.34
N GLU A 20 -14.35 -14.37 7.30
CA GLU A 20 -14.20 -13.72 6.00
C GLU A 20 -14.39 -12.20 6.12
N LEU A 21 -15.38 -11.77 6.93
CA LEU A 21 -15.60 -10.35 7.20
C LEU A 21 -14.44 -9.73 7.96
N ALA A 22 -13.90 -10.44 8.97
CA ALA A 22 -12.74 -10.00 9.71
C ALA A 22 -11.52 -9.82 8.79
N ALA A 23 -11.21 -10.82 7.96
CA ALA A 23 -10.11 -10.77 7.01
C ALA A 23 -10.28 -9.63 5.99
N ALA A 24 -11.49 -9.47 5.42
CA ALA A 24 -11.79 -8.38 4.49
C ALA A 24 -11.62 -6.99 5.14
N SER A 25 -12.07 -6.83 6.39
CA SER A 25 -11.93 -5.58 7.13
C SER A 25 -10.47 -5.23 7.42
N GLN A 26 -9.65 -6.22 7.78
CA GLN A 26 -8.23 -6.03 8.05
C GLN A 26 -7.45 -5.73 6.76
N LYS A 27 -7.80 -6.36 5.63
CA LYS A 27 -7.21 -5.99 4.32
C LYS A 27 -7.53 -4.54 3.96
N LEU A 28 -8.79 -4.12 4.13
CA LEU A 28 -9.19 -2.74 3.90
C LEU A 28 -8.47 -1.76 4.86
N GLN A 29 -8.27 -2.13 6.12
CA GLN A 29 -7.47 -1.35 7.06
C GLN A 29 -6.03 -1.14 6.54
N GLY A 30 -5.39 -2.18 6.01
CA GLY A 30 -4.07 -2.08 5.39
C GLY A 30 -4.03 -1.09 4.22
N GLU A 31 -5.02 -1.17 3.33
CA GLU A 31 -5.16 -0.25 2.19
C GLU A 31 -5.36 1.21 2.61
N ILE A 32 -6.19 1.45 3.62
CA ILE A 32 -6.41 2.79 4.18
C ILE A 32 -5.12 3.32 4.80
N LEU A 33 -4.42 2.51 5.58
CA LEU A 33 -3.15 2.92 6.19
C LEU A 33 -2.10 3.25 5.12
N ARG A 34 -1.94 2.39 4.11
CA ARG A 34 -1.04 2.65 2.96
C ARG A 34 -1.37 3.98 2.29
N PHE A 35 -2.64 4.25 2.02
CA PHE A 35 -3.07 5.51 1.40
C PHE A 35 -2.58 6.76 2.14
N TYR A 36 -2.58 6.74 3.47
CA TYR A 36 -2.07 7.85 4.29
C TYR A 36 -0.56 7.83 4.45
N ILE A 37 0.05 6.66 4.67
CA ILE A 37 1.49 6.52 4.80
C ILE A 37 2.20 6.98 3.54
N ASP A 38 1.73 6.61 2.35
CA ASP A 38 2.28 7.03 1.05
C ASP A 38 2.35 8.56 0.95
N ARG A 39 1.31 9.26 1.40
CA ARG A 39 1.27 10.74 1.42
C ARG A 39 2.24 11.34 2.42
N LEU A 40 2.31 10.78 3.62
CA LEU A 40 3.19 11.27 4.67
C LEU A 40 4.66 11.03 4.29
N ARG A 41 4.99 9.87 3.71
CA ARG A 41 6.32 9.59 3.15
C ARG A 41 6.63 10.49 1.96
N PHE A 42 5.67 10.75 1.08
CA PHE A 42 5.87 11.69 -0.03
C PHE A 42 6.27 13.08 0.48
N GLN A 43 5.70 13.52 1.59
CA GLN A 43 5.98 14.80 2.24
C GLN A 43 7.19 14.77 3.19
N LYS A 44 8.03 13.72 3.14
CA LYS A 44 9.24 13.61 3.98
C LYS A 44 10.09 14.88 3.90
N TYR A 45 10.37 15.47 5.06
CA TYR A 45 11.06 16.75 5.27
C TYR A 45 10.41 17.98 4.61
N ASN A 46 9.15 17.88 4.15
CA ASN A 46 8.37 19.01 3.66
C ASN A 46 6.85 18.69 3.56
N PRO A 47 6.04 18.92 4.61
CA PRO A 47 6.41 19.34 5.97
C PRO A 47 6.59 18.16 6.95
N THR A 48 6.51 16.91 6.50
CA THR A 48 6.44 15.75 7.39
C THR A 48 7.82 15.37 7.93
N GLY A 49 8.06 15.61 9.23
CA GLY A 49 9.26 15.18 9.94
C GLY A 49 9.19 13.77 10.55
N GLY A 50 7.99 13.19 10.63
CA GLY A 50 7.77 11.86 11.19
C GLY A 50 6.28 11.48 11.15
N MET A 51 5.97 10.21 11.36
CA MET A 51 4.60 9.70 11.39
C MET A 51 4.47 8.56 12.41
N VAL A 52 3.35 8.54 13.13
CA VAL A 52 2.97 7.48 14.06
C VAL A 52 1.56 7.06 13.71
N PHE A 53 1.34 5.77 13.48
CA PHE A 53 0.00 5.24 13.26
C PHE A 53 -0.61 4.75 14.57
N PHE A 54 -1.93 4.88 14.70
CA PHE A 54 -2.69 4.31 15.80
C PHE A 54 -3.38 3.02 15.31
N CYS A 55 -3.08 1.84 15.84
CA CYS A 55 -2.02 1.53 16.82
C CYS A 55 -1.33 0.20 16.50
N LEU A 56 -0.25 -0.13 17.20
CA LEU A 56 0.49 -1.35 16.89
C LEU A 56 -0.23 -2.61 17.35
N ARG A 57 -0.68 -2.66 18.61
CA ARG A 57 -1.14 -3.89 19.26
C ARG A 57 -2.42 -3.72 20.08
N ASP A 58 -3.28 -4.75 20.07
CA ASP A 58 -4.44 -4.82 20.96
C ASP A 58 -4.05 -5.04 22.42
N LEU A 59 -4.77 -4.41 23.33
CA LEU A 59 -4.62 -4.64 24.77
C LEU A 59 -5.52 -5.78 25.27
N VAL A 60 -6.64 -6.03 24.58
CA VAL A 60 -7.69 -6.98 24.94
C VAL A 60 -8.25 -7.64 23.68
N PRO A 61 -8.83 -8.86 23.78
CA PRO A 61 -9.49 -9.48 22.63
C PRO A 61 -10.66 -8.64 22.10
N GLY A 62 -10.82 -8.60 20.77
CA GLY A 62 -11.95 -7.98 20.10
C GLY A 62 -11.58 -7.09 18.91
N PRO A 63 -12.56 -6.46 18.26
CA PRO A 63 -12.33 -5.50 17.18
C PRO A 63 -11.59 -4.26 17.69
N PHE A 64 -10.51 -3.88 17.01
CA PHE A 64 -9.65 -2.77 17.40
C PHE A 64 -8.84 -2.28 16.20
N TRP A 65 -8.31 -1.05 16.27
CA TRP A 65 -7.53 -0.42 15.20
C TRP A 65 -6.09 -0.92 15.06
N SER A 66 -5.68 -1.91 15.84
CA SER A 66 -4.30 -2.36 15.77
C SER A 66 -4.01 -3.16 14.50
N VAL A 67 -2.73 -3.41 14.25
CA VAL A 67 -2.25 -4.32 13.20
C VAL A 67 -1.68 -5.63 13.76
N VAL A 68 -1.60 -5.76 15.08
CA VAL A 68 -1.21 -6.97 15.81
C VAL A 68 -2.25 -7.24 16.88
N ASP A 69 -2.79 -8.45 16.95
CA ASP A 69 -3.80 -8.79 17.94
C ASP A 69 -3.24 -8.89 19.38
N HIS A 70 -4.14 -9.16 20.32
CA HIS A 70 -3.79 -9.22 21.75
C HIS A 70 -2.88 -10.40 22.08
N GLU A 71 -2.83 -11.44 21.26
CA GLU A 71 -1.93 -12.59 21.40
C GLU A 71 -0.56 -12.34 20.74
N GLY A 72 -0.40 -11.22 20.03
CA GLY A 72 0.82 -10.89 19.30
C GLY A 72 0.83 -11.43 17.86
N LYS A 73 -0.30 -11.89 17.33
CA LYS A 73 -0.40 -12.38 15.95
C LYS A 73 -0.62 -11.20 14.98
N PRO A 74 0.14 -11.12 13.88
CA PRO A 74 -0.11 -10.14 12.83
C PRO A 74 -1.50 -10.27 12.23
N LYS A 75 -2.20 -9.14 12.07
CA LYS A 75 -3.46 -9.06 11.31
C LYS A 75 -3.16 -8.99 9.81
N GLU A 76 -4.18 -9.18 8.96
CA GLU A 76 -4.03 -9.09 7.50
C GLU A 76 -3.52 -7.72 7.01
N SER A 77 -3.66 -6.67 7.83
CA SER A 77 -3.11 -5.34 7.54
C SER A 77 -1.60 -5.23 7.78
N PHE A 78 -1.01 -6.11 8.59
CA PHE A 78 0.38 -6.02 9.02
C PHE A 78 1.39 -6.10 7.87
N PRO A 79 1.27 -7.03 6.89
CA PRO A 79 2.22 -7.11 5.79
C PRO A 79 2.25 -5.83 4.93
N VAL A 80 1.08 -5.21 4.71
CA VAL A 80 0.99 -3.92 3.99
C VAL A 80 1.76 -2.84 4.74
N LEU A 81 1.61 -2.80 6.07
CA LEU A 81 2.35 -1.85 6.92
C LEU A 81 3.86 -2.11 6.91
N SER A 82 4.28 -3.37 7.06
CA SER A 82 5.69 -3.74 7.00
C SER A 82 6.33 -3.30 5.68
N LEU A 83 5.60 -3.44 4.57
CA LEU A 83 6.04 -2.96 3.27
C LEU A 83 6.19 -1.43 3.22
N CYS A 84 5.20 -0.68 3.74
CA CYS A 84 5.20 0.79 3.72
C CYS A 84 6.32 1.41 4.59
N TYR A 85 6.78 0.69 5.61
CA TYR A 85 7.83 1.13 6.53
C TYR A 85 9.23 0.61 6.16
N ARG A 86 9.41 -0.02 5.00
CA ARG A 86 10.75 -0.36 4.50
C ARG A 86 11.57 0.92 4.26
N ARG A 87 12.89 0.83 4.51
CA ARG A 87 13.83 1.95 4.35
C ARG A 87 13.84 2.49 2.92
N VAL A 88 13.86 1.57 1.94
CA VAL A 88 13.66 1.85 0.52
C VAL A 88 12.24 1.42 0.16
N TYR A 89 11.44 2.37 -0.31
CA TYR A 89 10.03 2.14 -0.57
C TYR A 89 9.60 2.82 -1.88
N VAL A 90 9.14 2.02 -2.83
CA VAL A 90 8.56 2.50 -4.10
C VAL A 90 7.04 2.40 -4.02
N PHE A 91 6.35 3.50 -4.33
CA PHE A 91 4.91 3.61 -4.15
C PHE A 91 4.27 4.54 -5.19
N ALA A 92 2.94 4.51 -5.28
CA ALA A 92 2.17 5.32 -6.21
C ALA A 92 1.17 6.21 -5.46
N LEU A 93 1.15 7.52 -5.77
CA LEU A 93 0.37 8.50 -5.01
C LEU A 93 -1.04 8.69 -5.58
N PHE A 94 -1.94 7.74 -5.33
CA PHE A 94 -3.31 7.79 -5.85
C PHE A 94 -4.13 8.93 -5.23
N ALA A 95 -4.77 9.77 -6.06
CA ALA A 95 -5.63 10.84 -5.59
C ALA A 95 -7.03 10.38 -5.13
N LYS A 96 -7.51 9.25 -5.65
CA LYS A 96 -8.88 8.74 -5.45
C LYS A 96 -8.87 7.22 -5.22
N ALA A 97 -9.86 6.72 -4.49
CA ALA A 97 -10.03 5.30 -4.21
C ALA A 97 -10.70 4.50 -5.35
N ALA A 98 -11.42 5.18 -6.24
CA ALA A 98 -12.06 4.57 -7.40
C ALA A 98 -12.07 5.54 -8.59
N TYR A 99 -12.10 4.97 -9.79
CA TYR A 99 -12.12 5.67 -11.07
C TYR A 99 -13.34 5.22 -11.89
N ARG A 100 -13.64 5.94 -12.96
CA ARG A 100 -14.65 5.59 -13.95
C ARG A 100 -14.00 5.21 -15.27
N GLU A 101 -14.72 4.50 -16.11
CA GLU A 101 -14.30 4.33 -17.51
C GLU A 101 -14.03 5.69 -18.16
N ARG A 102 -12.95 5.73 -18.93
CA ARG A 102 -12.40 6.90 -19.63
C ARG A 102 -11.84 7.99 -18.71
N ASP A 103 -11.72 7.73 -17.41
CA ASP A 103 -10.86 8.56 -16.57
C ASP A 103 -9.40 8.39 -17.03
N LEU A 104 -8.67 9.50 -17.07
CA LEU A 104 -7.22 9.46 -17.17
C LEU A 104 -6.63 9.13 -15.80
N LEU A 105 -6.04 7.95 -15.66
CA LEU A 105 -5.23 7.60 -14.51
C LEU A 105 -3.91 8.37 -14.62
N SER A 106 -3.78 9.43 -13.83
CA SER A 106 -2.54 10.20 -13.68
C SER A 106 -2.02 10.07 -12.25
N VAL A 107 -0.98 9.26 -12.05
CA VAL A 107 -0.46 8.92 -10.72
C VAL A 107 1.06 8.92 -10.73
N PRO A 108 1.73 9.71 -9.86
CA PRO A 108 3.19 9.70 -9.79
C PRO A 108 3.65 8.43 -9.09
N VAL A 109 4.74 7.86 -9.61
CA VAL A 109 5.51 6.79 -8.97
C VAL A 109 6.64 7.45 -8.20
N CYS A 110 6.72 7.14 -6.91
CA CYS A 110 7.59 7.80 -5.95
C CYS A 110 8.57 6.79 -5.32
N LEU A 111 9.73 7.30 -4.92
CA LEU A 111 10.77 6.56 -4.22
C LEU A 111 11.15 7.30 -2.94
N GLY A 112 10.94 6.66 -1.79
CA GLY A 112 11.47 7.10 -0.51
C GLY A 112 12.70 6.27 -0.13
N ASN A 113 13.74 6.94 0.40
CA ASN A 113 14.93 6.29 0.95
C ASN A 113 15.28 6.88 2.32
N ASP A 114 15.32 6.03 3.34
CA ASP A 114 15.64 6.38 4.74
C ASP A 114 17.04 5.86 5.17
N ARG A 115 17.86 5.37 4.24
CA ARG A 115 19.19 4.85 4.57
C ARG A 115 20.18 5.98 4.88
N HIS A 116 20.96 5.81 5.95
CA HIS A 116 22.04 6.73 6.29
C HIS A 116 23.34 6.40 5.53
N GLN A 117 24.14 7.44 5.25
CA GLN A 117 25.31 7.41 4.37
C GLN A 117 26.44 6.45 4.82
N GLN A 118 26.48 6.04 6.08
CA GLN A 118 27.51 5.17 6.64
C GLN A 118 27.37 3.69 6.24
N GLU A 119 26.24 3.29 5.63
CA GLU A 119 26.02 1.92 5.17
C GLU A 119 26.60 1.70 3.76
N ASP A 120 27.94 1.75 3.63
CA ASP A 120 28.79 1.14 2.56
C ASP A 120 28.33 1.24 1.07
N SER A 121 27.50 2.23 0.73
CA SER A 121 26.80 2.31 -0.55
C SER A 121 27.20 3.57 -1.31
N ARG A 122 28.45 3.60 -1.79
CA ARG A 122 28.74 4.44 -2.96
C ARG A 122 28.08 3.79 -4.18
N GLY A 123 27.00 4.40 -4.68
CA GLY A 123 26.50 4.18 -6.04
C GLY A 123 25.71 2.89 -6.28
N LYS A 124 25.04 2.32 -5.27
CA LYS A 124 24.07 1.25 -5.56
C LYS A 124 22.94 1.81 -6.41
N THR A 125 22.81 1.25 -7.60
CA THR A 125 21.73 1.57 -8.54
C THR A 125 20.55 0.66 -8.22
N LEU A 126 19.45 1.25 -7.79
CA LEU A 126 18.20 0.54 -7.58
C LEU A 126 17.50 0.37 -8.93
N HIS A 127 17.16 -0.86 -9.30
CA HIS A 127 16.33 -1.14 -10.47
C HIS A 127 14.86 -1.21 -10.07
N VAL A 128 14.04 -0.35 -10.66
CA VAL A 128 12.59 -0.28 -10.42
C VAL A 128 11.86 -0.60 -11.71
N LYS A 129 10.88 -1.50 -11.66
CA LYS A 129 10.00 -1.87 -12.77
C LYS A 129 8.56 -1.60 -12.38
N ALA A 130 7.79 -1.01 -13.27
CA ALA A 130 6.37 -0.78 -13.07
C ALA A 130 5.56 -1.39 -14.22
N ARG A 131 4.45 -2.03 -13.88
CA ARG A 131 3.53 -2.67 -14.84
C ARG A 131 2.09 -2.40 -14.43
N LEU A 132 1.29 -1.90 -15.36
CA LEU A 132 -0.15 -1.76 -15.19
C LEU A 132 -0.86 -2.71 -16.15
N SER A 133 -1.68 -3.59 -15.61
CA SER A 133 -2.48 -4.55 -16.36
C SER A 133 -3.97 -4.23 -16.24
N ASP A 134 -4.72 -4.42 -17.32
CA ASP A 134 -6.17 -4.25 -17.35
C ASP A 134 -6.91 -5.43 -16.67
N PRO A 135 -8.24 -5.35 -16.50
CA PRO A 135 -9.02 -6.42 -15.87
C PRO A 135 -8.98 -7.76 -16.61
N ARG A 136 -8.48 -7.79 -17.85
CA ARG A 136 -8.30 -8.99 -18.67
C ARG A 136 -6.86 -9.52 -18.59
N GLY A 137 -6.01 -8.91 -17.76
CA GLY A 137 -4.60 -9.24 -17.60
C GLY A 137 -3.69 -8.72 -18.72
N ARG A 138 -4.19 -7.85 -19.61
CA ARG A 138 -3.36 -7.27 -20.69
C ARG A 138 -2.54 -6.12 -20.13
N LEU A 139 -1.24 -6.11 -20.43
CA LEU A 139 -0.35 -5.00 -20.08
C LEU A 139 -0.75 -3.75 -20.87
N VAL A 140 -1.20 -2.71 -20.17
CA VAL A 140 -1.63 -1.43 -20.78
C VAL A 140 -0.60 -0.32 -20.58
N TRP A 141 0.31 -0.47 -19.63
CA TRP A 141 1.42 0.45 -19.41
C TRP A 141 2.56 -0.22 -18.67
N LYS A 142 3.79 0.21 -18.94
CA LYS A 142 5.00 -0.20 -18.23
C LYS A 142 6.04 0.90 -18.25
N ASP A 143 6.90 0.90 -17.25
CA ASP A 143 8.09 1.75 -17.21
C ASP A 143 9.18 1.10 -16.35
N GLN A 144 10.40 1.61 -16.44
CA GLN A 144 11.52 1.16 -15.62
C GLN A 144 12.50 2.30 -15.34
N TRP A 145 13.10 2.29 -14.15
CA TRP A 145 14.08 3.29 -13.73
C TRP A 145 15.30 2.62 -13.11
N ASN A 146 16.46 3.21 -13.39
CA ASN A 146 17.71 2.90 -12.71
C ASN A 146 18.04 4.12 -11.87
N VAL A 147 18.03 3.98 -10.54
CA VAL A 147 18.08 5.11 -9.63
C VAL A 147 19.28 4.99 -8.70
N GLU A 148 20.19 5.95 -8.77
CA GLU A 148 21.21 6.11 -7.76
C GLU A 148 20.59 6.67 -6.47
N LEU A 149 20.67 5.88 -5.40
CA LEU A 149 20.13 6.24 -4.10
C LEU A 149 21.06 7.23 -3.39
N GLN A 150 20.50 8.37 -2.96
CA GLN A 150 21.17 9.28 -2.04
C GLN A 150 20.76 8.96 -0.62
N ALA A 151 21.68 9.13 0.34
CA ALA A 151 21.40 8.88 1.74
C ALA A 151 20.28 9.82 2.25
N ASP A 152 19.31 9.22 2.91
CA ASP A 152 18.25 9.87 3.68
C ASP A 152 17.63 11.10 2.98
N GLU A 153 17.26 10.92 1.70
CA GLU A 153 16.77 12.01 0.87
C GLU A 153 15.26 12.25 1.02
N LYS A 154 14.81 13.42 0.56
CA LYS A 154 13.38 13.68 0.31
C LYS A 154 12.88 12.68 -0.73
N THR A 155 11.60 12.33 -0.63
CA THR A 155 10.97 11.45 -1.62
C THR A 155 11.11 12.03 -3.03
N ARG A 156 11.56 11.18 -3.96
CA ARG A 156 11.74 11.51 -5.38
C ARG A 156 10.56 11.00 -6.20
N VAL A 157 10.10 11.77 -7.17
CA VAL A 157 9.19 11.27 -8.22
C VAL A 157 10.04 10.65 -9.32
N LEU A 158 9.83 9.37 -9.61
CA LEU A 158 10.54 8.65 -10.67
C LEU A 158 9.89 8.87 -12.04
N GLY A 159 8.56 8.92 -12.06
CA GLY A 159 7.77 9.09 -13.28
C GLY A 159 6.29 9.23 -12.96
N ASN A 160 5.47 9.31 -14.00
CA ASN A 160 4.02 9.44 -13.86
C ASN A 160 3.31 8.43 -14.76
N ILE A 161 2.44 7.62 -14.16
CA ILE A 161 1.48 6.78 -14.88
C ILE A 161 0.51 7.73 -15.57
N SER A 162 0.27 7.53 -16.87
CA SER A 162 -0.70 8.31 -17.65
C SER A 162 -1.41 7.37 -18.62
N VAL A 163 -2.56 6.85 -18.20
CA VAL A 163 -3.29 5.80 -18.93
C VAL A 163 -4.79 6.09 -18.91
N LEU A 164 -5.42 6.05 -20.07
CA LEU A 164 -6.87 6.12 -20.17
C LEU A 164 -7.48 4.76 -19.77
N LEU A 165 -8.36 4.75 -18.77
CA LEU A 165 -8.96 3.53 -18.24
C LEU A 165 -10.12 3.08 -19.13
N MET A 166 -9.91 2.08 -19.98
CA MET A 166 -10.87 1.72 -21.04
C MET A 166 -11.88 0.63 -20.68
N GLU A 167 -11.68 -0.08 -19.58
CA GLU A 167 -12.49 -1.26 -19.21
C GLU A 167 -12.98 -1.12 -17.76
N LYS A 168 -14.24 -1.45 -17.48
CA LYS A 168 -14.70 -1.70 -16.10
C LYS A 168 -13.96 -2.87 -15.47
N GLY A 169 -13.72 -2.78 -14.16
CA GLY A 169 -13.17 -3.87 -13.37
C GLY A 169 -11.95 -3.46 -12.55
N LEU A 170 -11.07 -4.42 -12.30
CA LEU A 170 -9.92 -4.26 -11.42
C LEU A 170 -8.64 -4.23 -12.25
N TYR A 171 -7.98 -3.08 -12.28
CA TYR A 171 -6.63 -2.97 -12.84
C TYR A 171 -5.61 -3.29 -11.76
N THR A 172 -4.49 -3.88 -12.16
CA THR A 172 -3.38 -4.20 -11.24
C THR A 172 -2.16 -3.39 -11.62
N LEU A 173 -1.70 -2.54 -10.70
CA LEU A 173 -0.39 -1.88 -10.78
C LEU A 173 0.60 -2.65 -9.91
N GLU A 174 1.69 -3.12 -10.51
CA GLU A 174 2.80 -3.77 -9.84
C GLU A 174 4.03 -2.87 -9.92
N LEU A 175 4.57 -2.49 -8.76
CA LEU A 175 5.86 -1.82 -8.62
C LEU A 175 6.82 -2.82 -8.01
N VAL A 176 7.92 -3.15 -8.71
CA VAL A 176 8.89 -4.15 -8.29
C VAL A 176 10.28 -3.53 -8.28
N TRP A 177 11.05 -3.77 -7.22
CA TRP A 177 12.44 -3.32 -7.12
C TRP A 177 13.30 -4.34 -6.41
N ASP A 178 14.61 -4.24 -6.57
CA ASP A 178 15.56 -5.15 -5.92
C ASP A 178 15.56 -4.93 -4.39
N ASP A 179 15.62 -6.00 -3.62
CA ASP A 179 15.72 -5.92 -2.17
C ASP A 179 17.17 -5.59 -1.76
N GLU A 180 17.39 -4.36 -1.32
CA GLU A 180 18.70 -3.89 -0.88
C GLU A 180 19.24 -4.61 0.36
N GLU A 181 18.37 -5.25 1.15
CA GLU A 181 18.74 -6.00 2.36
C GLU A 181 18.99 -7.48 2.07
N ARG A 182 18.53 -7.98 0.92
CA ARG A 182 18.57 -9.41 0.56
C ARG A 182 18.96 -9.57 -0.91
N GLU A 183 20.24 -9.85 -1.13
CA GLU A 183 20.79 -9.98 -2.47
C GLU A 183 20.06 -11.05 -3.29
N GLY A 184 19.61 -10.67 -4.50
CA GLY A 184 18.87 -11.53 -5.42
C GLY A 184 17.36 -11.64 -5.13
N GLU A 185 16.86 -11.05 -4.05
CA GLU A 185 15.42 -10.92 -3.80
C GLU A 185 14.86 -9.62 -4.40
N THR A 186 13.55 -9.60 -4.63
CA THR A 186 12.82 -8.42 -5.07
C THR A 186 11.68 -8.12 -4.14
N VAL A 187 11.39 -6.85 -3.95
CA VAL A 187 10.21 -6.36 -3.22
C VAL A 187 9.15 -5.94 -4.23
N ALA A 188 7.89 -6.21 -3.92
CA ALA A 188 6.75 -5.80 -4.74
C ALA A 188 5.73 -4.99 -3.93
N ASN A 189 5.22 -3.92 -4.52
CA ASN A 189 4.09 -3.13 -4.03
C ASN A 189 2.98 -3.13 -5.08
N ILE A 190 1.87 -3.80 -4.75
CA ILE A 190 0.79 -4.08 -5.70
C ILE A 190 -0.46 -3.29 -5.32
N TYR A 191 -1.03 -2.57 -6.27
CA TYR A 191 -2.26 -1.80 -6.10
C TYR A 191 -3.37 -2.39 -6.96
N GLN A 192 -4.57 -2.45 -6.37
CA GLN A 192 -5.80 -2.86 -7.03
C GLN A 192 -6.65 -1.61 -7.29
N ILE A 193 -6.81 -1.24 -8.56
CA ILE A 193 -7.45 0.01 -8.96
C ILE A 193 -8.84 -0.32 -9.50
N LYS A 194 -9.86 0.07 -8.74
CA LYS A 194 -11.25 -0.19 -9.10
C LYS A 194 -11.77 0.85 -10.09
N VAL A 195 -12.29 0.37 -11.22
CA VAL A 195 -12.95 1.17 -12.26
C VAL A 195 -14.42 0.77 -12.34
N LEU A 196 -15.30 1.75 -12.11
CA LEU A 196 -16.76 1.59 -12.03
C LEU A 196 -17.47 1.87 -13.35
#